data_AF-A0AAV0VTV6-F1
#
_entry.id   AF-A0AAV0VTV6-F1
#
_cell.length_a   1.000
_cell.length_b   1.000
_cell.length_c   1.000
_cell.angle_alpha   90.00
_cell.angle_beta   90.00
_cell.angle_gamma   90.00
#
_symmetry.space_group_name_H-M   'P 1'
#
loop_
_entity.id
_entity.type
_entity.pdbx_description
1 polymer ?
#
loop_
_entity_poly.entity_id
_entity_poly.type
_entity_poly.pdbx_seq_one_letter_code
_entity_poly.pdbx_strand_id
1 'polypeptide(L)'
;MKAFSYNPETDYEFENNISIGLMDNECTYCQALKYRNEPTGLCCANGKIKLPVPRCPVEPLLSYLIGNTSDSKEFKNNIRSYNSCFQMTSFGSNRKKEPGYNTTFSIQGQIYHRIRIGSLLPADNNPSFLQIYFLGDSELQVEKRCTVVPKINKKIVSSLQKLLHEH
;
A
#
# COMPACT_ATOMS: atom_id res chain seq x y z
N MET A 1 0.10 32.63 -20.03
CA MET A 1 0.38 31.36 -19.32
C MET A 1 1.40 31.62 -18.22
N LYS A 2 0.98 31.94 -17.00
CA LYS A 2 1.86 32.12 -15.81
C LYS A 2 1.84 30.91 -14.86
N ALA A 3 1.03 29.89 -15.15
CA ALA A 3 0.76 28.78 -14.23
C ALA A 3 1.94 27.83 -13.99
N PHE A 4 3.02 27.92 -14.78
CA PHE A 4 4.19 27.04 -14.68
C PHE A 4 5.51 27.78 -14.40
N SER A 5 5.45 29.07 -14.09
CA SER A 5 6.63 29.85 -13.67
C SER A 5 6.70 29.90 -12.16
N TYR A 6 7.45 28.96 -11.57
CA TYR A 6 7.75 28.98 -10.13
C TYR A 6 8.76 30.08 -9.82
N ASN A 7 8.44 30.93 -8.85
CA ASN A 7 9.31 31.98 -8.31
C ASN A 7 9.51 31.72 -6.81
N PRO A 8 10.72 31.34 -6.37
CA PRO A 8 11.01 31.02 -4.98
C PRO A 8 10.89 32.20 -4.00
N GLU A 9 10.83 33.44 -4.50
CA GLU A 9 10.62 34.65 -3.68
C GLU A 9 9.14 34.96 -3.42
N THR A 10 8.22 34.25 -4.09
CA THR A 10 6.79 34.46 -3.92
C THR A 10 6.27 33.61 -2.78
N ASP A 11 5.63 34.26 -1.81
CA ASP A 11 4.94 33.57 -0.73
C ASP A 11 3.58 33.07 -1.22
N TYR A 12 3.60 31.85 -1.76
CA TYR A 12 2.46 31.18 -2.33
C TYR A 12 1.38 30.84 -1.29
N GLU A 13 1.70 30.75 0.01
CA GLU A 13 0.73 30.35 1.04
C GLU A 13 -0.46 31.31 1.14
N PHE A 14 -0.29 32.59 0.78
CA PHE A 14 -1.32 33.63 0.85
C PHE A 14 -2.06 33.88 -0.48
N GLU A 15 -1.72 33.15 -1.55
CA GLU A 15 -2.47 33.27 -2.79
C GLU A 15 -3.82 32.54 -2.67
N ASN A 16 -4.92 33.27 -2.82
CA ASN A 16 -6.30 32.73 -2.84
C ASN A 16 -6.51 31.62 -3.89
N ASN A 17 -5.62 31.51 -4.88
CA ASN A 17 -5.67 30.47 -5.91
C ASN A 17 -5.14 29.10 -5.44
N ILE A 18 -4.51 29.03 -4.27
CA ILE A 18 -3.91 27.79 -3.72
C ILE A 18 -4.88 27.09 -2.76
N SER A 19 -5.79 27.83 -2.13
CA SER A 19 -6.80 27.25 -1.25
C SER A 19 -7.92 26.60 -2.07
N ILE A 20 -7.89 25.27 -2.16
CA ILE A 20 -8.89 24.44 -2.86
C ILE A 20 -10.21 24.34 -2.06
N GLY A 21 -10.20 24.78 -0.79
CA GLY A 21 -11.34 24.72 0.13
C GLY A 21 -11.55 23.34 0.75
N LEU A 22 -12.70 23.16 1.42
CA LEU A 22 -13.11 21.87 1.99
C LEU A 22 -13.67 20.95 0.90
N MET A 23 -13.56 19.64 1.14
CA MET A 23 -14.16 18.61 0.29
C MET A 23 -15.55 18.26 0.82
N ASP A 24 -16.51 19.17 0.63
CA ASP A 24 -17.86 19.11 1.21
C ASP A 24 -18.99 19.04 0.17
N ASN A 25 -18.68 19.14 -1.12
CA ASN A 25 -19.70 19.08 -2.17
C ASN A 25 -19.99 17.64 -2.56
N GLU A 26 -21.15 17.13 -2.16
CA GLU A 26 -21.53 15.75 -2.45
C GLU A 26 -22.05 15.57 -3.89
N CYS A 27 -21.57 14.54 -4.58
CA CYS A 27 -22.08 14.18 -5.90
C CYS A 27 -23.46 13.52 -5.81
N THR A 28 -24.44 14.05 -6.55
CA THR A 28 -25.81 13.49 -6.62
C THR A 28 -25.90 12.06 -7.15
N TYR A 29 -24.92 11.59 -7.94
CA TYR A 29 -24.96 10.25 -8.55
C TYR A 29 -24.23 9.17 -7.76
N CYS A 30 -23.08 9.50 -7.16
CA CYS A 30 -22.21 8.52 -6.50
C CYS A 30 -21.86 8.85 -5.05
N GLN A 31 -22.40 9.95 -4.50
CA GLN A 31 -22.17 10.39 -3.12
C GLN A 31 -20.70 10.70 -2.77
N ALA A 32 -19.83 10.75 -3.78
CA ALA A 32 -18.44 11.16 -3.59
C ALA A 32 -18.38 12.65 -3.21
N LEU A 33 -17.56 12.96 -2.20
CA LEU A 33 -17.26 14.33 -1.81
C LEU A 33 -16.30 14.97 -2.83
N LYS A 34 -16.55 16.22 -3.18
CA LYS A 34 -15.81 17.01 -4.17
C LYS A 34 -15.39 18.36 -3.60
N TYR A 35 -14.36 18.92 -4.19
CA TYR A 35 -14.02 20.33 -4.02
C TYR A 35 -14.94 21.23 -4.86
N ARG A 36 -15.10 22.48 -4.44
CA ARG A 36 -16.03 23.45 -5.05
C ARG A 36 -15.81 23.68 -6.55
N ASN A 37 -14.54 23.70 -6.98
CA ASN A 37 -14.15 23.97 -8.37
C ASN A 37 -13.78 22.70 -9.14
N GLU A 38 -14.13 21.53 -8.61
CA GLU A 38 -13.81 20.25 -9.24
C GLU A 38 -14.78 19.98 -10.41
N PRO A 39 -14.27 19.53 -11.57
CA PRO A 39 -15.12 19.19 -12.71
C PRO A 39 -16.17 18.12 -12.35
N THR A 40 -17.39 18.27 -12.85
CA THR A 40 -18.50 17.33 -12.59
C THR A 40 -18.17 15.88 -12.97
N GLY A 41 -17.24 15.69 -13.92
CA GLY A 41 -16.79 14.40 -14.42
C GLY A 41 -15.77 13.64 -13.57
N LEU A 42 -15.14 14.24 -12.56
CA LEU A 42 -13.96 13.63 -11.91
C LEU A 42 -14.30 12.37 -11.08
N CYS A 43 -15.51 12.28 -10.50
CA CYS A 43 -15.89 11.16 -9.64
C CYS A 43 -16.54 9.98 -10.39
N CYS A 44 -17.52 10.25 -11.26
CA CYS A 44 -18.35 9.23 -11.91
C CYS A 44 -18.67 9.58 -13.37
N ALA A 45 -17.85 10.44 -13.99
CA ALA A 45 -18.08 10.98 -15.32
C ALA A 45 -19.50 11.56 -15.48
N ASN A 46 -19.96 12.32 -14.47
CA ASN A 46 -21.30 12.92 -14.41
C ASN A 46 -22.44 11.89 -14.51
N GLY A 47 -22.34 10.79 -13.76
CA GLY A 47 -23.36 9.74 -13.68
C GLY A 47 -23.25 8.65 -14.74
N LYS A 48 -22.28 8.74 -15.66
CA LYS A 48 -22.03 7.70 -16.69
C LYS A 48 -21.42 6.43 -16.12
N ILE A 49 -20.68 6.54 -15.02
CA ILE A 49 -20.00 5.42 -14.36
C ILE A 49 -20.71 5.12 -13.04
N LYS A 50 -21.24 3.91 -12.91
CA LYS A 50 -21.76 3.40 -11.64
C LYS A 50 -20.64 2.65 -10.93
N LEU A 51 -20.04 3.27 -9.91
CA LEU A 51 -19.02 2.62 -9.09
C LEU A 51 -19.68 1.59 -8.15
N PRO A 52 -19.17 0.36 -8.06
CA PRO A 52 -19.63 -0.59 -7.05
C PRO A 52 -19.24 -0.09 -5.66
N VAL A 53 -20.13 -0.30 -4.68
CA VAL A 53 -19.81 -0.03 -3.28
C VAL A 53 -18.65 -0.93 -2.87
N PRO A 54 -17.54 -0.38 -2.34
CA PRO A 54 -16.44 -1.20 -1.86
C PRO A 54 -16.93 -2.14 -0.76
N ARG A 55 -16.53 -3.41 -0.84
CA ARG A 55 -16.84 -4.36 0.23
C ARG A 55 -16.15 -3.90 1.50
N CYS A 56 -16.89 -3.91 2.61
CA CYS A 56 -16.31 -3.64 3.91
C CYS A 56 -15.25 -4.71 4.21
N PRO A 57 -14.04 -4.33 4.65
CA PRO A 57 -13.06 -5.28 5.13
C PRO A 57 -13.65 -6.18 6.23
N VAL A 58 -13.30 -7.46 6.22
CA VAL A 58 -13.67 -8.41 7.30
C VAL A 58 -12.82 -8.17 8.55
N GLU A 59 -13.34 -8.50 9.72
CA GLU A 59 -12.54 -8.45 10.96
C GLU A 59 -11.48 -9.57 10.98
N PRO A 60 -10.29 -9.36 11.56
CA PRO A 60 -9.86 -8.18 12.32
C PRO A 60 -9.27 -7.02 11.47
N LEU A 61 -9.25 -7.14 10.13
CA LEU A 61 -8.62 -6.14 9.26
C LEU A 61 -9.31 -4.78 9.34
N LEU A 62 -10.64 -4.76 9.46
CA LEU A 62 -11.41 -3.53 9.64
C LEU A 62 -10.99 -2.76 10.90
N SER A 63 -10.89 -3.44 12.04
CA SER A 63 -10.40 -2.85 13.30
C SER A 63 -8.98 -2.30 13.18
N TYR A 64 -8.10 -2.97 12.44
CA TYR A 64 -6.74 -2.47 12.22
C TYR A 64 -6.71 -1.23 11.31
N LEU A 65 -7.57 -1.15 10.30
CA LEU A 65 -7.63 -0.01 9.37
C LEU A 65 -8.27 1.24 9.98
N ILE A 66 -9.43 1.09 10.63
CA ILE A 66 -10.26 2.21 11.07
C ILE A 66 -10.09 2.50 12.58
N GLY A 67 -9.65 1.51 13.37
CA GLY A 67 -9.53 1.65 14.81
C GLY A 67 -8.55 2.72 15.30
N ASN A 68 -8.59 2.98 16.61
CA ASN A 68 -7.69 3.92 17.30
C ASN A 68 -6.90 3.25 18.44
N THR A 69 -6.89 1.92 18.49
CA THR A 69 -6.11 1.13 19.45
C THR A 69 -4.61 1.26 19.17
N SER A 70 -3.77 0.89 20.15
CA SER A 70 -2.32 0.81 19.97
C SER A 70 -1.95 -0.07 18.77
N ASP A 71 -2.62 -1.21 18.64
CA ASP A 71 -2.39 -2.18 17.57
C ASP A 71 -2.78 -1.62 16.19
N SER A 72 -3.88 -0.86 16.11
CA SER A 72 -4.30 -0.19 14.87
C SER A 72 -3.31 0.91 14.45
N LYS A 73 -2.79 1.70 15.40
CA LYS A 73 -1.75 2.70 15.13
C LYS A 73 -0.46 2.06 14.64
N GLU A 74 -0.01 1.01 15.32
CA GLU A 74 1.18 0.24 14.94
C GLU A 74 1.02 -0.41 13.55
N PHE A 75 -0.15 -0.99 13.28
CA PHE A 75 -0.48 -1.56 11.98
C PHE A 75 -0.41 -0.51 10.86
N LYS A 76 -1.06 0.65 11.05
CA LYS A 76 -1.05 1.74 10.07
C LYS A 76 0.35 2.29 9.81
N ASN A 77 1.14 2.49 10.86
CA ASN A 77 2.51 2.98 10.75
C ASN A 77 3.41 1.99 9.97
N ASN A 78 3.20 0.69 10.15
CA ASN A 78 4.02 -0.38 9.56
C ASN A 78 3.30 -1.17 8.46
N ILE A 79 2.24 -0.63 7.84
CA ILE A 79 1.37 -1.36 6.90
C ILE A 79 2.14 -1.96 5.71
N ARG A 80 3.18 -1.25 5.23
CA ARG A 80 4.06 -1.75 4.16
C ARG A 80 4.84 -2.98 4.58
N SER A 81 5.29 -3.04 5.83
CA SER A 81 5.98 -4.19 6.41
C SER A 81 5.02 -5.37 6.51
N TYR A 82 3.80 -5.17 7.02
CA TYR A 82 2.78 -6.22 7.06
C TYR A 82 2.44 -6.76 5.67
N ASN A 83 2.24 -5.90 4.67
CA ASN A 83 2.01 -6.35 3.29
C ASN A 83 3.21 -7.14 2.72
N SER A 84 4.43 -6.69 3.03
CA SER A 84 5.66 -7.40 2.61
C SER A 84 5.79 -8.78 3.26
N CYS A 85 5.27 -8.97 4.48
CA CYS A 85 5.30 -10.27 5.16
C CYS A 85 4.51 -11.36 4.43
N PHE A 86 3.43 -10.99 3.74
CA PHE A 86 2.57 -11.92 3.01
C PHE A 86 2.92 -12.02 1.51
N GLN A 87 3.96 -11.31 1.07
CA GLN A 87 4.39 -11.29 -0.32
C GLN A 87 4.88 -12.67 -0.79
N MET A 88 4.34 -13.15 -1.90
CA MET A 88 4.69 -14.46 -2.47
C MET A 88 5.90 -14.41 -3.42
N THR A 89 6.19 -13.25 -4.01
CA THR A 89 7.21 -13.10 -5.05
C THR A 89 8.21 -12.01 -4.68
N SER A 90 9.50 -12.23 -4.90
CA SER A 90 10.50 -11.18 -4.77
C SER A 90 10.52 -10.27 -6.02
N PHE A 91 10.95 -9.02 -5.83
CA PHE A 91 11.15 -8.09 -6.94
C PHE A 91 12.58 -8.23 -7.49
N GLY A 92 12.72 -8.69 -8.73
CA GLY A 92 14.01 -8.86 -9.40
C GLY A 92 14.23 -7.79 -10.45
N SER A 93 15.26 -6.96 -10.27
CA SER A 93 15.59 -5.91 -11.23
C SER A 93 17.07 -5.53 -11.19
N ASN A 94 17.63 -5.20 -12.35
CA ASN A 94 18.95 -4.59 -12.47
C ASN A 94 18.81 -3.09 -12.16
N ARG A 95 19.17 -2.70 -10.94
CA ARG A 95 19.15 -1.30 -10.51
C ARG A 95 20.37 -0.60 -11.09
N LYS A 96 20.16 0.52 -11.78
CA LYS A 96 21.25 1.42 -12.16
C LYS A 96 21.36 2.50 -11.09
N LYS A 97 22.55 2.66 -10.52
CA LYS A 97 22.83 3.72 -9.57
C LYS A 97 23.33 4.92 -10.36
N GLU A 98 22.43 5.86 -10.63
CA GLU A 98 22.79 7.13 -11.26
C GLU A 98 23.60 7.98 -10.26
N PRO A 99 24.72 8.59 -10.65
CA PRO A 99 25.49 9.47 -9.76
C PRO A 99 24.70 10.75 -9.46
N GLY A 100 24.65 11.15 -8.18
CA GLY A 100 23.90 12.32 -7.69
C GLY A 100 22.84 11.97 -6.63
N TYR A 101 22.16 12.99 -6.09
CA TYR A 101 21.02 12.79 -5.20
C TYR A 101 19.76 12.52 -6.04
N ASN A 102 19.45 11.24 -6.24
CA ASN A 102 18.23 10.80 -6.91
C ASN A 102 17.34 10.06 -5.89
N THR A 103 16.15 10.61 -5.63
CA THR A 103 15.11 9.98 -4.78
C THR A 103 14.40 8.82 -5.49
N THR A 104 14.59 8.70 -6.81
CA THR A 104 14.08 7.64 -7.66
C THR A 104 15.17 6.62 -8.01
N PHE A 105 14.82 5.33 -7.95
CA PHE A 105 15.69 4.27 -8.47
C PHE A 105 15.36 4.00 -9.94
N SER A 106 16.37 4.04 -10.81
CA SER A 106 16.21 3.74 -12.23
C SER A 106 16.45 2.26 -12.49
N ILE A 107 15.50 1.64 -13.20
CA ILE A 107 15.62 0.28 -13.69
C ILE A 107 15.97 0.33 -15.17
N GLN A 108 17.06 -0.32 -15.56
CA GLN A 108 17.40 -0.48 -16.98
C GLN A 108 17.23 -1.96 -17.35
N GLY A 109 16.31 -2.24 -18.28
CA GLY A 109 15.97 -3.59 -18.73
C GLY A 109 14.59 -4.07 -18.26
N GLN A 110 14.35 -5.37 -18.35
CA GLN A 110 13.07 -5.98 -17.98
C GLN A 110 12.92 -6.11 -16.45
N ILE A 111 11.72 -5.79 -15.96
CA ILE A 111 11.30 -6.08 -14.59
C ILE A 111 10.85 -7.55 -14.54
N TYR A 112 11.45 -8.33 -13.66
CA TYR A 112 11.03 -9.71 -13.43
C TYR A 112 10.40 -9.81 -12.04
N HIS A 113 9.16 -10.27 -11.97
CA HIS A 113 8.62 -10.83 -10.73
C HIS A 113 9.32 -12.16 -10.50
N ARG A 114 10.43 -12.11 -9.77
CA ARG A 114 11.17 -13.31 -9.40
C ARG A 114 10.40 -13.96 -8.28
N ILE A 115 9.59 -14.95 -8.61
CA ILE A 115 9.35 -16.02 -7.65
C ILE A 115 10.75 -16.55 -7.36
N ARG A 116 11.29 -16.41 -6.14
CA ARG A 116 12.61 -16.96 -5.76
C ARG A 116 12.55 -18.49 -5.66
N ILE A 117 11.79 -19.12 -6.57
CA ILE A 117 11.74 -20.53 -6.88
C ILE A 117 12.66 -20.71 -8.09
N GLY A 118 13.96 -20.83 -7.82
CA GLY A 118 14.71 -21.82 -8.58
C GLY A 118 14.36 -23.23 -8.09
N SER A 119 13.80 -23.33 -6.88
CA SER A 119 13.41 -24.57 -6.21
C SER A 119 12.24 -24.31 -5.27
N LEU A 120 11.21 -25.17 -5.33
CA LEU A 120 10.12 -25.22 -4.33
C LEU A 120 10.66 -25.55 -2.93
N LEU A 121 11.79 -26.26 -2.89
CA LEU A 121 12.51 -26.59 -1.67
C LEU A 121 13.53 -25.49 -1.35
N PRO A 122 13.59 -24.99 -0.10
CA PRO A 122 14.59 -24.03 0.31
C PRO A 122 16.00 -24.62 0.13
N ALA A 123 16.87 -23.95 -0.63
CA ALA A 123 18.24 -24.42 -0.88
C ALA A 123 19.05 -24.59 0.41
N ASP A 124 18.82 -23.72 1.40
CA ASP A 124 19.56 -23.67 2.67
C ASP A 124 18.66 -23.91 3.90
N ASN A 125 17.56 -24.66 3.75
CA ASN A 125 16.54 -24.83 4.80
C ASN A 125 15.94 -23.52 5.35
N ASN A 126 16.13 -22.41 4.63
CA ASN A 126 15.63 -21.09 4.97
C ASN A 126 14.49 -20.66 4.03
N PRO A 127 13.24 -21.08 4.33
CA PRO A 127 12.08 -20.75 3.52
C PRO A 127 11.85 -19.23 3.47
N SER A 128 11.56 -18.71 2.28
CA SER A 128 11.23 -17.30 2.05
C SER A 128 10.08 -17.13 1.07
N PHE A 129 9.33 -16.02 1.19
CA PHE A 129 8.19 -15.68 0.33
C PHE A 129 7.17 -16.83 0.21
N LEU A 130 6.91 -17.35 -1.00
CA LEU A 130 5.98 -18.44 -1.23
C LEU A 130 6.32 -19.71 -0.44
N GLN A 131 7.60 -20.02 -0.22
CA GLN A 131 8.03 -21.23 0.50
C GLN A 131 7.51 -21.27 1.94
N ILE A 132 7.25 -20.11 2.56
CA ILE A 132 6.70 -20.04 3.91
C ILE A 132 5.34 -20.74 3.96
N TYR A 133 4.49 -20.58 2.94
CA TYR A 133 3.15 -21.18 2.92
C TYR A 133 3.17 -22.73 2.93
N PHE A 134 4.29 -23.35 2.55
CA PHE A 134 4.43 -24.82 2.48
C PHE A 134 5.07 -25.45 3.73
N LEU A 135 5.30 -24.69 4.81
CA LEU A 135 5.92 -25.22 6.03
C LEU A 135 5.03 -26.17 6.84
N GLY A 136 3.73 -26.28 6.51
CA GLY A 136 2.78 -27.18 7.17
C GLY A 136 2.31 -26.71 8.56
N ASP A 137 3.12 -25.96 9.30
CA ASP A 137 2.78 -25.41 10.62
C ASP A 137 2.53 -23.90 10.58
N SER A 138 1.32 -23.47 10.95
CA SER A 138 0.91 -22.06 10.98
C SER A 138 1.77 -21.20 11.91
N GLU A 139 2.21 -21.72 13.06
CA GLU A 139 3.02 -20.94 14.00
C GLU A 139 4.44 -20.75 13.47
N LEU A 140 5.02 -21.80 12.90
CA LEU A 140 6.33 -21.74 12.25
C LEU A 140 6.34 -20.74 11.09
N GLN A 141 5.24 -20.68 10.33
CA GLN A 141 5.06 -19.67 9.28
C GLN A 141 5.10 -18.25 9.81
N VAL A 142 4.35 -17.97 10.88
CA VAL A 142 4.30 -16.64 11.51
C VAL A 142 5.67 -16.25 12.04
N GLU A 143 6.35 -17.16 12.74
CA GLU A 143 7.69 -16.94 13.23
C GLU A 143 8.65 -16.62 12.09
N LYS A 144 8.63 -17.41 11.01
CA LYS A 144 9.47 -17.16 9.85
C LYS A 144 9.19 -15.79 9.22
N ARG A 145 7.92 -15.39 9.06
CA ARG A 145 7.57 -14.04 8.57
C ARG A 145 8.15 -12.93 9.45
N CYS A 146 8.09 -13.09 10.77
CA CYS A 146 8.68 -12.16 11.74
C CYS A 146 10.21 -12.12 11.70
N THR A 147 10.88 -13.21 11.33
CA THR A 147 12.34 -13.18 11.13
C THR A 147 12.77 -12.46 9.84
N VAL A 148 11.96 -12.55 8.78
CA VAL A 148 12.28 -11.98 7.46
C VAL A 148 12.03 -10.48 7.40
N VAL A 149 10.97 -10.00 8.07
CA VAL A 149 10.57 -8.59 8.03
C VAL A 149 10.72 -7.97 9.42
N PRO A 150 11.59 -6.96 9.61
CA PRO A 150 11.79 -6.32 10.90
C PRO A 150 10.60 -5.44 11.28
N LYS A 151 10.45 -5.18 12.60
CA LYS A 151 9.46 -4.24 13.17
C LYS A 151 8.00 -4.59 12.87
N ILE A 152 7.63 -5.85 13.08
CA ILE A 152 6.23 -6.31 12.97
C ILE A 152 5.79 -6.98 14.27
N ASN A 153 4.51 -6.83 14.61
CA ASN A 153 3.93 -7.46 15.78
C ASN A 153 3.43 -8.88 15.44
N LYS A 154 4.00 -9.90 16.09
CA LYS A 154 3.64 -11.33 15.89
C LYS A 154 2.13 -11.57 16.04
N LYS A 155 1.46 -10.88 16.97
CA LYS A 155 0.00 -11.04 17.19
C LYS A 155 -0.81 -10.61 15.97
N ILE A 156 -0.48 -9.46 15.40
CA ILE A 156 -1.16 -8.92 14.22
C ILE A 156 -0.90 -9.82 13.00
N VAL A 157 0.33 -10.30 12.82
CA VAL A 157 0.67 -11.25 11.75
C VAL A 157 -0.15 -12.55 11.89
N SER A 158 -0.27 -13.08 13.10
CA SER A 158 -1.08 -14.29 13.35
C SER A 158 -2.56 -14.05 13.04
N SER A 159 -3.12 -12.92 13.47
CA SER A 159 -4.51 -12.54 13.18
C SER A 159 -4.77 -12.41 11.68
N LEU A 160 -3.88 -11.72 10.95
CA LEU A 160 -3.98 -11.58 9.50
C LEU A 160 -3.83 -12.91 8.77
N GLN A 161 -2.93 -13.78 9.26
CA GLN A 161 -2.75 -15.11 8.67
C GLN A 161 -4.01 -15.97 8.86
N LYS A 162 -4.69 -15.91 10.01
CA LYS A 162 -5.97 -16.62 10.21
C LYS A 162 -7.04 -16.12 9.24
N LEU A 163 -7.18 -14.80 9.13
CA LEU A 163 -8.10 -14.17 8.18
C LEU A 163 -7.88 -14.64 6.74
N LEU A 164 -6.61 -14.78 6.31
CA LEU A 164 -6.26 -15.25 4.97
C LEU A 164 -6.45 -16.76 4.75
N HIS A 165 -6.60 -17.56 5.80
CA HIS A 165 -6.92 -18.98 5.68
C HIS A 165 -8.43 -19.25 5.70
N GLU A 166 -9.19 -18.36 6.34
CA GLU A 166 -10.65 -18.47 6.50
C GLU A 166 -11.43 -17.92 5.29
N HIS A 167 -10.79 -17.10 4.44
CA HIS A 167 -11.37 -16.43 3.28
C HIS A 167 -10.52 -16.61 2.01
#